data_AF-A0A7W0ZZA5-F1
#
_entry.id   AF-A0A7W0ZZA5-F1
#
_cell.length_a   1.000
_cell.length_b   1.000
_cell.length_c   1.000
_cell.angle_alpha   90.00
_cell.angle_beta   90.00
_cell.angle_gamma   90.00
#
_symmetry.space_group_name_H-M   'P 1'
#
loop_
_entity.id
_entity.type
_entity.pdbx_description
1 polymer ?
#
loop_
_entity_poly.entity_id
_entity_poly.type
_entity_poly.pdbx_seq_one_letter_code
_entity_poly.pdbx_strand_id
1 'polypeptide(L)'
;MRILWSLLLLAGCKSADDYPPLGGGGGGGGGGFGTMVDAPGADTGGGDGTMVTGRVCLIADLRTPNACAATGAANITVQLGTETTMTADDGMFSVMASGGTNLVWRVSGSGLVSSTVPRSTSNNLPIITADLYNDILGANGVILNSGEGSLVLYASQGGAPLMGAAVTVAPAATYLPMRDTGDPLTWVQGGTGGAGVSWTPGVTVG
;
A
#
# COMPACT_ATOMS: atom_id res chain seq x y z
N MET A 1 -32.86 -17.81 0.79
CA MET A 1 -32.13 -18.21 2.01
C MET A 1 -31.14 -17.11 2.35
N ARG A 2 -31.29 -16.44 3.49
CA ARG A 2 -30.37 -15.40 3.97
C ARG A 2 -29.45 -16.04 5.01
N ILE A 3 -28.19 -16.26 4.67
CA ILE A 3 -27.20 -16.81 5.60
C ILE A 3 -26.43 -15.63 6.18
N LEU A 4 -26.73 -15.30 7.43
CA LEU A 4 -25.93 -14.41 8.27
C LEU A 4 -24.61 -15.12 8.57
N TRP A 5 -23.48 -14.56 8.14
CA TRP A 5 -22.15 -15.04 8.50
C TRP A 5 -21.56 -14.16 9.60
N SER A 6 -21.55 -14.67 10.83
CA SER A 6 -20.86 -14.07 11.97
C SER A 6 -19.38 -14.44 11.89
N LEU A 7 -18.53 -13.46 11.60
CA LEU A 7 -17.07 -13.58 11.65
C LEU A 7 -16.63 -13.47 13.13
N LEU A 8 -16.26 -14.58 13.76
CA LEU A 8 -15.78 -14.62 15.14
C LEU A 8 -14.24 -14.60 15.16
N LEU A 9 -13.66 -13.42 15.33
CA LEU A 9 -12.23 -13.23 15.58
C LEU A 9 -11.96 -13.33 17.10
N LEU A 10 -11.39 -14.45 17.55
CA LEU A 10 -10.82 -14.53 18.90
C LEU A 10 -9.41 -13.94 18.90
N ALA A 11 -9.31 -12.65 19.22
CA ALA A 11 -8.06 -12.00 19.55
C ALA A 11 -7.80 -12.14 21.07
N GLY A 12 -6.80 -12.95 21.44
CA GLY A 12 -6.31 -13.03 22.82
C GLY A 12 -5.39 -11.83 23.12
N CYS A 13 -5.91 -10.80 23.79
CA CYS A 13 -5.08 -9.72 24.33
C CYS A 13 -4.28 -10.21 25.54
N LYS A 14 -2.95 -10.19 25.46
CA LYS A 14 -2.09 -10.10 26.65
C LYS A 14 -1.97 -8.62 27.02
N SER A 15 -2.49 -8.25 28.18
CA SER A 15 -2.24 -6.94 28.80
C SER A 15 -0.95 -7.00 29.62
N ALA A 16 0.01 -6.15 29.28
CA ALA A 16 0.89 -5.43 30.20
C ALA A 16 1.84 -4.54 29.36
N ASP A 17 1.87 -3.24 29.63
CA ASP A 17 3.02 -2.66 30.33
C ASP A 17 2.81 -1.17 30.64
N ASP A 18 3.25 -0.82 31.86
CA ASP A 18 3.28 0.49 32.49
C ASP A 18 4.04 1.52 31.64
N TYR A 19 3.44 2.69 31.42
CA TYR A 19 4.16 3.86 30.96
C TYR A 19 4.70 4.65 32.16
N PRO A 20 6.02 4.92 32.25
CA PRO A 20 6.54 5.82 33.28
C PRO A 20 6.05 7.26 33.01
N PRO A 21 5.80 8.06 34.07
CA PRO A 21 5.47 9.47 33.92
C PRO A 21 6.65 10.22 33.30
N LEU A 22 6.46 10.79 32.11
CA LEU A 22 7.39 11.74 31.49
C LEU A 22 7.45 13.00 32.36
N GLY A 23 8.56 13.12 33.10
CA GLY A 23 8.91 14.29 33.89
C GLY A 23 9.15 15.50 32.99
N GLY A 24 8.72 16.65 33.49
CA GLY A 24 8.88 17.94 32.81
C GLY A 24 10.32 18.42 32.72
N GLY A 25 10.51 19.40 31.83
CA GLY A 25 11.73 20.18 31.71
C GLY A 25 11.43 21.40 30.86
N GLY A 26 11.29 22.56 31.52
CA GLY A 26 11.07 23.85 30.87
C GLY A 26 12.35 24.49 30.32
N GLY A 27 12.16 25.72 29.83
CA GLY A 27 13.20 26.60 29.29
C GLY A 27 13.06 26.73 27.77
N GLY A 28 13.12 27.90 27.16
CA GLY A 28 13.47 29.24 27.58
C GLY A 28 13.42 30.10 26.33
N GLY A 29 13.08 31.37 26.49
CA GLY A 29 12.76 32.28 25.38
C GLY A 29 13.88 32.59 24.41
N GLY A 30 13.50 33.31 23.36
CA GLY A 30 14.41 33.89 22.38
C GLY A 30 13.64 34.64 21.31
N GLY A 31 13.35 35.91 21.58
CA GLY A 31 12.81 36.85 20.59
C GLY A 31 13.83 37.13 19.49
N GLY A 32 13.35 37.29 18.26
CA GLY A 32 14.19 37.52 17.10
C GLY A 32 13.42 38.19 15.96
N PHE A 33 13.36 39.52 16.05
CA PHE A 33 13.31 40.53 14.99
C PHE A 33 12.53 40.24 13.70
N GLY A 34 11.46 41.04 13.54
CA GLY A 34 10.63 41.10 12.36
C GLY A 34 11.40 41.44 11.08
N THR A 35 11.25 40.57 10.11
CA THR A 35 11.07 40.96 8.72
C THR A 35 9.57 40.87 8.45
N MET A 36 8.92 41.99 8.16
CA MET A 36 7.56 42.00 7.61
C MET A 36 7.63 41.28 6.26
N VAL A 37 7.35 39.97 6.27
CA VAL A 37 7.04 39.26 5.05
C VAL A 37 5.61 39.68 4.72
N ASP A 38 5.46 40.48 3.69
CA ASP A 38 4.16 40.80 3.11
C ASP A 38 3.43 39.48 2.90
N ALA A 39 2.31 39.32 3.61
CA ALA A 39 1.47 38.15 3.47
C ALA A 39 1.09 38.02 1.98
N PRO A 40 1.47 36.94 1.28
CA PRO A 40 0.99 36.74 -0.08
C PRO A 40 -0.53 36.76 -0.01
N GLY A 41 -1.13 37.58 -0.88
CA GLY A 41 -2.56 37.84 -0.90
C GLY A 41 -3.36 36.57 -0.71
N ALA A 42 -4.31 36.59 0.22
CA ALA A 42 -5.27 35.52 0.39
C ALA A 42 -6.02 35.36 -0.93
N ASP A 43 -5.65 34.34 -1.71
CA ASP A 43 -6.37 33.96 -2.90
C ASP A 43 -7.79 33.57 -2.48
N THR A 44 -8.69 34.49 -2.77
CA THR A 44 -10.11 34.39 -2.55
C THR A 44 -10.71 33.28 -3.41
N GLY A 45 -11.12 32.18 -2.76
CA GLY A 45 -12.42 31.58 -3.06
C GLY A 45 -12.49 30.54 -4.18
N GLY A 46 -11.54 29.61 -4.24
CA GLY A 46 -11.73 28.32 -4.90
C GLY A 46 -11.60 27.23 -3.84
N GLY A 47 -12.64 26.44 -3.58
CA GLY A 47 -12.68 25.51 -2.45
C GLY A 47 -11.40 24.70 -2.31
N ASP A 48 -10.66 24.93 -1.22
CA ASP A 48 -9.36 24.33 -0.93
C ASP A 48 -9.51 22.82 -0.73
N GLY A 49 -9.59 22.10 -1.85
CA GLY A 49 -9.50 20.65 -1.85
C GLY A 49 -8.21 20.26 -1.14
N THR A 50 -8.30 19.52 -0.04
CA THR A 50 -7.12 19.06 0.68
C THR A 50 -6.25 18.23 -0.27
N MET A 51 -5.01 18.64 -0.51
CA MET A 51 -4.11 17.86 -1.36
C MET A 51 -3.65 16.61 -0.62
N VAL A 52 -3.68 15.47 -1.32
CA VAL A 52 -3.10 14.21 -0.87
C VAL A 52 -1.79 14.01 -1.60
N THR A 53 -0.69 13.99 -0.84
CA THR A 53 0.64 13.64 -1.35
C THR A 53 0.95 12.18 -1.06
N GLY A 54 1.62 11.55 -2.01
CA GLY A 54 2.06 10.17 -1.87
C GLY A 54 3.19 9.83 -2.82
N ARG A 55 3.51 8.55 -2.88
CA ARG A 55 4.57 8.03 -3.74
C ARG A 55 4.17 6.69 -4.34
N VAL A 56 4.32 6.54 -5.65
CA VAL A 56 4.29 5.22 -6.29
C VAL A 56 5.66 4.59 -6.12
N CYS A 57 5.69 3.43 -5.48
CA CYS A 57 6.90 2.67 -5.22
C CYS A 57 7.05 1.60 -6.28
N LEU A 58 7.83 1.92 -7.32
CA LEU A 58 8.30 0.92 -8.26
C LEU A 58 9.25 -0.02 -7.51
N ILE A 59 8.75 -1.20 -7.16
CA ILE A 59 9.45 -2.19 -6.34
C ILE A 59 10.02 -3.30 -7.23
N ALA A 60 11.22 -3.77 -6.86
CA ALA A 60 11.85 -4.93 -7.49
C ALA A 60 11.56 -6.25 -6.76
N ASP A 61 10.87 -6.17 -5.62
CA ASP A 61 10.60 -7.30 -4.74
C ASP A 61 9.28 -7.09 -3.98
N LEU A 62 8.33 -8.01 -4.16
CA LEU A 62 7.01 -7.98 -3.51
C LEU A 62 7.09 -8.09 -1.98
N ARG A 63 8.21 -8.57 -1.44
CA ARG A 63 8.45 -8.71 0.00
C ARG A 63 8.76 -7.38 0.68
N THR A 64 9.13 -6.36 -0.10
CA THR A 64 9.51 -5.03 0.40
C THR A 64 8.65 -3.95 -0.27
N PRO A 65 7.35 -3.85 0.04
CA PRO A 65 6.41 -2.95 -0.65
C PRO A 65 6.74 -1.45 -0.50
N ASN A 66 7.64 -1.10 0.43
CA ASN A 66 8.09 0.27 0.67
C ASN A 66 9.50 0.55 0.12
N ALA A 67 10.15 -0.40 -0.56
CA ALA A 67 11.48 -0.22 -1.15
C ALA A 67 11.39 0.48 -2.53
N CYS A 68 11.00 1.76 -2.50
CA CYS A 68 10.71 2.53 -3.71
C CYS A 68 12.02 2.88 -4.45
N ALA A 69 12.10 2.56 -5.74
CA ALA A 69 13.20 3.02 -6.61
C ALA A 69 13.36 4.55 -6.56
N ALA A 70 14.59 5.06 -6.66
CA ALA A 70 14.85 6.49 -6.64
C ALA A 70 14.43 7.23 -7.93
N THR A 71 14.31 6.50 -9.04
CA THR A 71 14.04 7.00 -10.39
C THR A 71 13.25 5.97 -11.20
N GLY A 72 12.77 6.33 -12.39
CA GLY A 72 12.10 5.40 -13.30
C GLY A 72 10.61 5.18 -13.00
N ALA A 73 10.05 6.00 -12.10
CA ALA A 73 8.63 5.98 -11.75
C ALA A 73 7.87 7.19 -12.31
N ALA A 74 8.39 7.86 -13.34
CA ALA A 74 7.72 8.98 -14.02
C ALA A 74 6.48 8.54 -14.82
N ASN A 75 5.53 9.47 -15.00
CA ASN A 75 4.37 9.31 -15.88
C ASN A 75 3.47 8.11 -15.55
N ILE A 76 3.47 7.67 -14.30
CA ILE A 76 2.53 6.66 -13.81
C ILE A 76 1.24 7.39 -13.45
N THR A 77 0.13 6.93 -14.01
CA THR A 77 -1.20 7.47 -13.73
C THR A 77 -1.65 6.98 -12.35
N VAL A 78 -1.96 7.93 -11.47
CA VAL A 78 -2.51 7.69 -10.13
C VAL A 78 -3.91 8.27 -10.07
N GLN A 79 -4.89 7.45 -9.69
CA GLN A 79 -6.28 7.85 -9.58
C GLN A 79 -6.82 7.59 -8.17
N LEU A 80 -7.56 8.55 -7.63
CA LEU A 80 -8.32 8.46 -6.38
C LEU A 80 -9.76 8.94 -6.63
N GLY A 81 -10.71 8.01 -6.70
CA GLY A 81 -12.09 8.37 -7.10
C GLY A 81 -12.11 8.90 -8.54
N THR A 82 -12.56 10.14 -8.73
CA THR A 82 -12.55 10.82 -10.04
C THR A 82 -11.27 11.60 -10.31
N GLU A 83 -10.47 11.86 -9.27
CA GLU A 83 -9.27 12.67 -9.38
C GLU A 83 -8.11 11.84 -9.95
N THR A 84 -7.37 12.42 -10.89
CA THR A 84 -6.25 11.76 -11.57
C THR A 84 -5.04 12.68 -11.59
N THR A 85 -3.85 12.12 -11.39
CA THR A 85 -2.56 12.82 -11.48
C THR A 85 -1.51 11.90 -12.10
N MET A 86 -0.33 12.45 -12.40
CA MET A 86 0.83 11.70 -12.85
C MET A 86 1.99 11.87 -11.88
N THR A 87 2.81 10.83 -11.76
CA THR A 87 4.01 10.85 -10.93
C THR A 87 5.19 11.55 -11.59
N ALA A 88 6.04 12.17 -10.76
CA ALA A 88 7.40 12.56 -11.13
C ALA A 88 8.33 11.33 -11.22
N ASP A 89 9.58 11.51 -11.66
CA ASP A 89 10.53 10.40 -11.87
C ASP A 89 10.87 9.59 -10.62
N ASP A 90 10.84 10.24 -9.46
CA ASP A 90 11.01 9.59 -8.15
C ASP A 90 9.73 8.89 -7.65
N GLY A 91 8.64 8.95 -8.41
CA GLY A 91 7.35 8.37 -8.09
C GLY A 91 6.45 9.27 -7.24
N MET A 92 6.90 10.48 -6.87
CA MET A 92 6.08 11.40 -6.06
C MET A 92 4.88 11.92 -6.85
N PHE A 93 3.75 12.08 -6.17
CA PHE A 93 2.54 12.68 -6.74
C PHE A 93 1.80 13.55 -5.74
N SER A 94 0.97 14.45 -6.26
CA SER A 94 -0.02 15.23 -5.51
C SER A 94 -1.34 15.23 -6.26
N VAL A 95 -2.43 14.92 -5.56
CA VAL A 95 -3.79 14.86 -6.13
C VAL A 95 -4.77 15.51 -5.17
N MET A 96 -5.84 16.11 -5.69
CA MET A 96 -6.91 16.60 -4.83
C MET A 96 -7.55 15.42 -4.08
N ALA A 97 -7.87 15.59 -2.80
CA ALA A 97 -8.61 14.59 -2.05
C ALA A 97 -10.00 14.43 -2.67
N SER A 98 -10.34 13.22 -3.12
CA SER A 98 -11.72 12.88 -3.43
C SER A 98 -12.54 12.85 -2.15
N GLY A 99 -13.72 13.50 -2.19
CA GLY A 99 -14.76 13.24 -1.20
C GLY A 99 -15.25 11.79 -1.27
N GLY A 100 -15.82 11.29 -0.17
CA GLY A 100 -16.42 9.96 -0.10
C GLY A 100 -15.71 8.97 0.84
N THR A 101 -16.34 7.81 1.02
CA THR A 101 -15.82 6.68 1.79
C THR A 101 -15.44 5.53 0.85
N ASN A 102 -14.68 4.54 1.36
CA ASN A 102 -14.28 3.35 0.59
C ASN A 102 -13.49 3.66 -0.70
N LEU A 103 -12.69 4.72 -0.66
CA LEU A 103 -11.84 5.11 -1.78
C LEU A 103 -10.70 4.09 -1.96
N VAL A 104 -10.39 3.81 -3.22
CA VAL A 104 -9.26 2.99 -3.63
C VAL A 104 -8.35 3.81 -4.54
N TRP A 105 -7.05 3.61 -4.38
CA TRP A 105 -6.06 4.06 -5.33
C TRP A 105 -6.04 3.10 -6.51
N ARG A 106 -6.02 3.65 -7.73
CA ARG A 106 -5.71 2.89 -8.94
C ARG A 106 -4.43 3.45 -9.52
N VAL A 107 -3.47 2.57 -9.79
CA VAL A 107 -2.16 2.93 -10.34
C VAL A 107 -1.95 2.15 -11.62
N SER A 108 -1.57 2.83 -12.70
CA SER A 108 -1.38 2.21 -14.01
C SER A 108 -0.32 2.94 -14.83
N GLY A 109 0.33 2.21 -15.74
CA GLY A 109 1.36 2.77 -16.63
C GLY A 109 1.80 1.75 -17.66
N SER A 110 2.48 2.22 -18.71
CA SER A 110 3.03 1.35 -19.75
C SER A 110 4.12 0.45 -19.18
N GLY A 111 4.07 -0.85 -19.46
CA GLY A 111 5.06 -1.84 -18.97
C GLY A 111 4.93 -2.16 -17.48
N LEU A 112 3.87 -1.70 -16.82
CA LEU A 112 3.59 -1.97 -15.41
C LEU A 112 2.35 -2.86 -15.25
N VAL A 113 2.28 -3.56 -14.13
CA VAL A 113 1.04 -4.24 -13.72
C VAL A 113 0.16 -3.24 -12.99
N SER A 114 -1.03 -2.97 -13.53
CA SER A 114 -1.99 -2.09 -12.87
C SER A 114 -2.35 -2.60 -11.47
N SER A 115 -2.35 -1.71 -10.49
CA SER A 115 -2.55 -2.03 -9.08
C SER A 115 -3.75 -1.28 -8.50
N THR A 116 -4.48 -1.93 -7.61
CA THR A 116 -5.54 -1.32 -6.82
C THR A 116 -5.20 -1.44 -5.34
N VAL A 117 -5.09 -0.32 -4.64
CA VAL A 117 -4.66 -0.27 -3.23
C VAL A 117 -5.75 0.41 -2.40
N PRO A 118 -6.27 -0.22 -1.33
CA PRO A 118 -7.19 0.45 -0.42
C PRO A 118 -6.56 1.72 0.15
N ARG A 119 -7.34 2.80 0.27
CA ARG A 119 -6.85 4.02 0.90
C ARG A 119 -6.49 3.75 2.36
N SER A 120 -5.31 4.19 2.78
CA SER A 120 -4.83 4.10 4.16
C SER A 120 -4.23 5.44 4.60
N THR A 121 -3.65 5.50 5.81
CA THR A 121 -2.87 6.66 6.27
C THR A 121 -1.51 6.77 5.55
N SER A 122 -1.01 5.67 4.99
CA SER A 122 0.14 5.66 4.09
C SER A 122 -0.32 5.76 2.64
N ASN A 123 0.32 6.66 1.89
CA ASN A 123 0.11 6.83 0.45
C ASN A 123 1.30 6.30 -0.37
N ASN A 124 1.99 5.28 0.14
CA ASN A 124 2.97 4.52 -0.62
C ASN A 124 2.23 3.44 -1.41
N LEU A 125 2.26 3.55 -2.73
CA LEU A 125 1.51 2.68 -3.64
C LEU A 125 2.49 1.74 -4.37
N PRO A 126 2.62 0.47 -3.95
CA PRO A 126 3.54 -0.45 -4.61
C PRO A 126 3.06 -0.80 -6.02
N ILE A 127 3.99 -0.81 -6.97
CA ILE A 127 3.78 -1.28 -8.34
C ILE A 127 5.02 -2.06 -8.81
N ILE A 128 4.81 -3.04 -9.68
CA ILE A 128 5.87 -3.84 -10.29
C ILE A 128 5.82 -3.70 -11.81
N THR A 129 6.94 -4.00 -12.47
CA THR A 129 6.97 -4.14 -13.92
C THR A 129 6.22 -5.41 -14.35
N ALA A 130 5.72 -5.39 -15.59
CA ALA A 130 5.12 -6.57 -16.19
C ALA A 130 6.13 -7.74 -16.29
N ASP A 131 7.40 -7.44 -16.56
CA ASP A 131 8.47 -8.45 -16.64
C ASP A 131 8.66 -9.17 -15.30
N LEU A 132 8.83 -8.41 -14.19
CA LEU A 132 8.96 -9.00 -12.86
C LEU A 132 7.73 -9.84 -12.49
N TYR A 133 6.54 -9.38 -12.84
CA TYR A 133 5.32 -10.15 -12.61
C TYR A 133 5.31 -11.47 -13.38
N ASN A 134 5.68 -11.46 -14.66
CA ASN A 134 5.76 -12.65 -15.49
C ASN A 134 6.84 -13.61 -15.00
N ASP A 135 7.99 -13.10 -14.53
CA ASP A 135 9.05 -13.91 -13.94
C ASP A 135 8.57 -14.63 -12.67
N ILE A 136 7.84 -13.93 -11.79
CA ILE A 136 7.23 -14.53 -10.60
C ILE A 136 6.20 -15.59 -11.00
N LEU A 137 5.33 -15.32 -11.98
CA LEU A 137 4.36 -16.32 -12.45
C LEU A 137 5.06 -17.57 -13.00
N GLY A 138 6.08 -17.39 -13.84
CA GLY A 138 6.86 -18.46 -14.45
C GLY A 138 7.61 -19.31 -13.43
N ALA A 139 8.27 -18.67 -12.46
CA ALA A 139 9.03 -19.36 -11.41
C ALA A 139 8.16 -20.25 -10.51
N ASN A 140 6.86 -19.95 -10.41
CA ASN A 140 5.91 -20.68 -9.55
C ASN A 140 4.92 -21.56 -10.34
N GLY A 141 5.11 -21.69 -11.66
CA GLY A 141 4.23 -22.50 -12.51
C GLY A 141 2.79 -22.01 -12.55
N VAL A 142 2.58 -20.69 -12.41
CA VAL A 142 1.25 -20.07 -12.39
C VAL A 142 0.89 -19.60 -13.79
N ILE A 143 -0.27 -20.03 -14.28
CA ILE A 143 -0.88 -19.58 -15.53
C ILE A 143 -2.22 -18.93 -15.20
N LEU A 144 -2.38 -17.65 -15.52
CA LEU A 144 -3.60 -16.90 -15.25
C LEU A 144 -4.57 -16.97 -16.43
N ASN A 145 -5.86 -17.07 -16.12
CA ASN A 145 -6.92 -16.94 -17.10
C ASN A 145 -7.24 -15.46 -17.37
N SER A 146 -7.89 -15.18 -18.49
CA SER A 146 -8.44 -13.86 -18.76
C SER A 146 -9.42 -13.45 -17.66
N GLY A 147 -9.26 -12.25 -17.12
CA GLY A 147 -10.06 -11.76 -15.98
C GLY A 147 -9.53 -12.20 -14.61
N GLU A 148 -8.36 -12.83 -14.54
CA GLU A 148 -7.66 -13.10 -13.28
C GLU A 148 -6.47 -12.15 -13.06
N GLY A 149 -6.12 -11.97 -11.80
CA GLY A 149 -4.97 -11.22 -11.35
C GLY A 149 -4.34 -11.85 -10.12
N SER A 150 -3.56 -11.05 -9.40
CA SER A 150 -2.92 -11.45 -8.16
C SER A 150 -3.30 -10.51 -7.02
N LEU A 151 -3.43 -11.06 -5.82
CA LEU A 151 -3.50 -10.31 -4.59
C LEU A 151 -2.19 -10.47 -3.82
N VAL A 152 -1.60 -9.36 -3.40
CA VAL A 152 -0.43 -9.35 -2.52
C VAL A 152 -0.85 -8.70 -1.21
N LEU A 153 -0.63 -9.40 -0.10
CA LEU A 153 -0.97 -8.94 1.24
C LEU A 153 0.28 -8.89 2.10
N TYR A 154 0.49 -7.75 2.76
CA TYR A 154 1.52 -7.57 3.78
C TYR A 154 0.84 -7.55 5.16
N ALA A 155 1.16 -8.51 6.01
CA ALA A 155 0.66 -8.61 7.37
C ALA A 155 1.72 -8.16 8.37
N SER A 156 1.34 -7.34 9.34
CA SER A 156 2.23 -6.88 10.41
C SER A 156 1.53 -6.80 11.76
N GLN A 157 2.29 -7.02 12.84
CA GLN A 157 1.84 -6.85 14.22
C GLN A 157 2.90 -6.08 15.00
N GLY A 158 2.53 -4.94 15.60
CA GLY A 158 3.49 -4.09 16.33
C GLY A 158 4.62 -3.52 15.46
N GLY A 159 4.37 -3.32 14.16
CA GLY A 159 5.37 -2.86 13.19
C GLY A 159 6.30 -3.94 12.65
N ALA A 160 6.28 -5.16 13.22
CA ALA A 160 7.04 -6.30 12.72
C ALA A 160 6.21 -7.11 11.71
N PRO A 161 6.84 -7.76 10.70
CA PRO A 161 6.15 -8.70 9.82
C PRO A 161 5.49 -9.84 10.61
N LEU A 162 4.23 -10.13 10.31
CA LEU A 162 3.48 -11.21 10.94
C LEU A 162 3.69 -12.50 10.14
N MET A 163 4.48 -13.44 10.66
CA MET A 163 4.75 -14.74 10.04
C MET A 163 3.68 -15.78 10.39
N GLY A 164 3.35 -16.66 9.43
CA GLY A 164 2.45 -17.79 9.63
C GLY A 164 0.96 -17.42 9.64
N ALA A 165 0.60 -16.18 9.31
CA ALA A 165 -0.79 -15.77 9.21
C ALA A 165 -1.48 -16.52 8.06
N ALA A 166 -2.58 -17.22 8.36
CA ALA A 166 -3.38 -17.86 7.34
C ALA A 166 -4.11 -16.79 6.50
N VAL A 167 -3.99 -16.91 5.17
CA VAL A 167 -4.68 -16.05 4.21
C VAL A 167 -5.75 -16.87 3.51
N THR A 168 -6.93 -16.31 3.34
CA THR A 168 -8.02 -16.89 2.56
C THR A 168 -8.61 -15.80 1.67
N VAL A 169 -9.05 -16.18 0.47
CA VAL A 169 -9.67 -15.27 -0.51
C VAL A 169 -11.06 -15.79 -0.86
N ALA A 170 -12.04 -14.88 -0.94
CA ALA A 170 -13.42 -15.17 -1.29
C ALA A 170 -13.88 -14.19 -2.40
N PRO A 171 -14.33 -14.67 -3.58
CA PRO A 171 -14.36 -16.08 -4.00
C PRO A 171 -12.96 -16.72 -4.01
N ALA A 172 -12.91 -18.05 -3.92
CA ALA A 172 -11.64 -18.76 -3.91
C ALA A 172 -10.86 -18.47 -5.20
N ALA A 173 -9.58 -18.17 -5.05
CA ALA A 173 -8.68 -18.00 -6.18
C ALA A 173 -8.36 -19.35 -6.83
N THR A 174 -7.94 -19.33 -8.10
CA THR A 174 -7.52 -20.53 -8.84
C THR A 174 -6.33 -21.23 -8.19
N TYR A 175 -5.43 -20.45 -7.56
CA TYR A 175 -4.28 -20.96 -6.83
C TYR A 175 -4.39 -20.68 -5.33
N LEU A 176 -3.83 -21.56 -4.51
CA LEU A 176 -3.75 -21.34 -3.07
C LEU A 176 -2.80 -20.18 -2.74
N PRO A 177 -3.03 -19.46 -1.62
CA PRO A 177 -2.09 -18.47 -1.12
C PRO A 177 -0.69 -19.05 -0.94
N MET A 178 0.29 -18.29 -1.42
CA MET A 178 1.70 -18.60 -1.37
C MET A 178 2.42 -17.62 -0.44
N ARG A 179 3.59 -18.03 0.04
CA ARG A 179 4.45 -17.31 0.98
C ARG A 179 5.87 -17.21 0.46
N ASP A 180 6.59 -16.18 0.91
CA ASP A 180 7.98 -15.96 0.53
C ASP A 180 8.92 -17.07 1.04
N THR A 181 9.97 -17.36 0.26
CA THR A 181 10.99 -18.39 0.58
C THR A 181 12.39 -17.84 0.83
N GLY A 182 12.57 -16.52 0.85
CA GLY A 182 13.89 -15.87 0.86
C GLY A 182 14.44 -15.54 -0.53
N ASP A 183 13.91 -16.19 -1.57
CA ASP A 183 14.09 -15.82 -2.98
C ASP A 183 12.94 -14.85 -3.42
N PRO A 184 13.23 -13.77 -4.18
CA PRO A 184 12.20 -12.81 -4.62
C PRO A 184 11.22 -13.38 -5.65
N LEU A 185 11.62 -14.40 -6.41
CA LEU A 185 10.83 -15.01 -7.48
C LEU A 185 10.13 -16.29 -7.03
N THR A 186 10.67 -17.01 -6.03
CA THR A 186 10.12 -18.30 -5.61
C THR A 186 9.22 -18.20 -4.38
N TRP A 187 8.02 -18.75 -4.50
CA TRP A 187 6.97 -18.77 -3.48
C TRP A 187 6.49 -20.20 -3.24
N VAL A 188 6.07 -20.51 -2.01
CA VAL A 188 5.55 -21.85 -1.65
C VAL A 188 4.21 -21.72 -0.97
N GLN A 189 3.36 -22.75 -1.04
CA GLN A 189 2.05 -22.71 -0.39
C GLN A 189 2.15 -22.58 1.13
N GLY A 190 1.28 -21.76 1.71
CA GLY A 190 1.19 -21.58 3.17
C GLY A 190 0.63 -20.22 3.59
N GLY A 191 0.61 -19.98 4.90
CA GLY A 191 0.41 -18.63 5.44
C GLY A 191 1.63 -17.74 5.21
N THR A 192 1.61 -16.50 5.67
CA THR A 192 2.70 -15.52 5.43
C THR A 192 4.11 -16.02 5.79
N GLY A 193 5.11 -15.64 5.00
CA GLY A 193 6.50 -16.03 5.22
C GLY A 193 7.26 -15.09 6.17
N GLY A 194 8.59 -15.09 6.10
CA GLY A 194 9.44 -14.30 7.01
C GLY A 194 9.28 -12.79 6.78
N ALA A 195 8.94 -12.39 5.56
CA ALA A 195 8.63 -11.00 5.23
C ALA A 195 7.19 -10.60 5.58
N GLY A 196 6.39 -11.50 6.16
CA GLY A 196 4.97 -11.23 6.47
C GLY A 196 4.11 -11.08 5.22
N VAL A 197 4.57 -11.56 4.06
CA VAL A 197 3.87 -11.41 2.78
C VAL A 197 3.19 -12.70 2.38
N SER A 198 2.02 -12.55 1.79
CA SER A 198 1.37 -13.61 1.02
C SER A 198 0.99 -13.10 -0.35
N TRP A 199 1.25 -13.94 -1.36
CA TRP A 199 0.86 -13.72 -2.74
C TRP A 199 -0.17 -14.78 -3.12
N THR A 200 -1.33 -14.36 -3.61
CA THR A 200 -2.41 -15.25 -4.07
C THR A 200 -2.71 -14.95 -5.54
N PRO A 201 -2.22 -15.77 -6.47
CA PRO A 201 -2.53 -15.63 -7.89
C PRO A 201 -3.88 -16.25 -8.24
N GLY A 202 -4.43 -15.88 -9.40
CA GLY A 202 -5.68 -16.44 -9.91
C GLY A 202 -6.92 -15.87 -9.21
N VAL A 203 -6.82 -14.66 -8.67
CA VAL A 203 -7.97 -13.96 -8.07
C VAL A 203 -8.79 -13.35 -9.20
N THR A 204 -10.10 -13.61 -9.25
CA THR A 204 -10.99 -13.00 -10.24
C THR A 204 -11.00 -11.48 -10.06
N VAL A 205 -10.70 -10.75 -11.13
CA VAL A 205 -10.78 -9.30 -11.21
C VAL A 205 -12.20 -8.95 -11.64
N GLY A 206 -12.94 -8.28 -10.75
CA GLY A 206 -14.31 -7.80 -11.00
C GLY A 206 -14.37 -6.53 -11.80
#